data_AF-A0A7T7KWG5-F1
#
_entry.id   AF-A0A7T7KWG5-F1
#
_cell.length_a   1.000
_cell.length_b   1.000
_cell.length_c   1.000
_cell.angle_alpha   90.00
_cell.angle_beta   90.00
_cell.angle_gamma   90.00
#
_symmetry.space_group_name_H-M   'P 1'
#
loop_
_entity.id
_entity.type
_entity.pdbx_description
1 polymer ?
#
loop_
_entity_poly.entity_id
_entity_poly.type
_entity_poly.pdbx_seq_one_letter_code
_entity_poly.pdbx_strand_id
1 'polypeptide(L)'
;MIMQRANLFLVAQSLQLVAYTAILSAGGAVGRQAESANLTAHVIAIFGVALAVIWLYVGHRQIRYTDGLRRRLVAKVPDFAETQAAVHIRGPKAAVFIAYTIPALAGVLWVLLLAVS
;
A
#
# COMPACT_ATOMS: atom_id res chain seq x y z
N MET A 1 -6.97 6.14 12.43
CA MET A 1 -5.68 6.44 11.77
C MET A 1 -5.25 5.44 10.69
N ILE A 2 -5.56 4.13 10.79
CA ILE A 2 -5.21 3.16 9.74
C ILE A 2 -5.85 3.48 8.38
N MET A 3 -7.11 3.93 8.38
CA MET A 3 -7.83 4.39 7.18
C MET A 3 -7.15 5.62 6.53
N GLN A 4 -6.81 6.65 7.33
CA GLN A 4 -6.11 7.83 6.82
C GLN A 4 -4.75 7.48 6.20
N ARG A 5 -4.00 6.57 6.83
CA ARG A 5 -2.74 6.06 6.29
C ARG A 5 -2.95 5.33 4.96
N ALA A 6 -3.94 4.44 4.89
CA ALA A 6 -4.27 3.74 3.65
C ALA A 6 -4.63 4.69 2.52
N ASN A 7 -5.37 5.76 2.81
CA ASN A 7 -5.69 6.79 1.83
C ASN A 7 -4.42 7.47 1.30
N LEU A 8 -3.46 7.82 2.17
CA LEU A 8 -2.19 8.40 1.74
C LEU A 8 -1.38 7.45 0.83
N PHE A 9 -1.38 6.15 1.15
CA PHE A 9 -0.76 5.15 0.29
C PHE A 9 -1.42 5.10 -1.09
N LEU A 10 -2.75 5.04 -1.14
CA LEU A 10 -3.50 5.01 -2.39
C LEU A 10 -3.26 6.27 -3.23
N VAL A 11 -3.19 7.45 -2.58
CA VAL A 11 -2.87 8.72 -3.25
C VAL A 11 -1.44 8.72 -3.80
N ALA A 12 -0.46 8.21 -3.06
CA ALA A 12 0.91 8.12 -3.55
C ALA A 12 1.03 7.17 -4.76
N GLN A 13 0.37 6.01 -4.67
CA GLN A 13 0.33 5.00 -5.73
C GLN A 13 -0.37 5.52 -6.99
N SER A 14 -1.48 6.25 -6.85
CA SER A 14 -2.19 6.84 -7.99
C SER A 14 -1.37 7.95 -8.64
N LEU A 15 -0.69 8.79 -7.86
CA LEU A 15 0.19 9.84 -8.39
C LEU A 15 1.36 9.24 -9.18
N GLN A 16 1.98 8.17 -8.68
CA GLN A 16 3.02 7.45 -9.42
C GLN A 16 2.49 6.84 -10.72
N LEU A 17 1.29 6.23 -10.69
CA LEU A 17 0.68 5.65 -11.88
C LEU A 17 0.40 6.73 -12.94
N VAL A 18 -0.10 7.89 -12.53
CA VAL A 18 -0.29 9.04 -13.43
C VAL A 18 1.04 9.47 -14.03
N ALA A 19 2.10 9.62 -13.23
CA ALA A 19 3.42 9.97 -13.72
C ALA A 19 3.97 8.94 -14.73
N TYR A 20 3.81 7.65 -14.44
CA TYR A 20 4.20 6.55 -15.33
C TYR A 20 3.48 6.66 -16.69
N THR A 21 2.15 6.83 -16.68
CA THR A 21 1.35 6.96 -17.91
C THR A 21 1.69 8.22 -18.71
N ALA A 22 2.01 9.34 -18.03
CA ALA A 22 2.41 10.58 -18.68
C ALA A 22 3.74 10.44 -19.44
N ILE A 23 4.71 9.75 -18.84
CA ILE A 23 6.02 9.50 -19.47
C ILE A 23 5.88 8.57 -20.67
N LEU A 24 5.08 7.50 -20.56
CA LEU A 24 4.82 6.61 -21.70
C LEU A 24 4.11 7.35 -22.84
N SER A 25 3.16 8.24 -22.51
CA SER A 25 2.44 9.03 -23.51
C SER A 25 3.34 10.06 -24.20
N ALA A 26 4.32 10.62 -23.47
CA ALA A 26 5.31 11.55 -24.02
C ALA A 26 6.42 10.85 -24.84
N GLY A 27 6.69 9.56 -24.56
CA GLY A 27 7.72 8.74 -25.20
C GLY A 27 7.42 8.31 -26.64
N GLY A 28 6.27 8.66 -27.21
CA GLY A 28 5.91 8.39 -28.61
C GLY A 28 6.75 9.16 -29.65
N ALA A 29 7.70 9.99 -29.24
CA ALA A 29 8.60 10.73 -30.13
C ALA A 29 9.81 9.85 -30.54
N VAL A 30 9.97 9.63 -31.84
CA VAL A 30 11.01 8.77 -32.45
C VAL A 30 12.43 9.21 -32.05
N GLY A 31 13.27 8.29 -31.55
CA GLY A 31 14.71 8.48 -31.29
C GLY A 31 15.13 8.31 -29.83
N ARG A 32 16.21 8.99 -29.39
CA ARG A 32 16.76 8.94 -28.01
C ARG A 32 15.74 9.30 -26.92
N GLN A 33 14.68 10.03 -27.27
CA GLN A 33 13.59 10.40 -26.37
C GLN A 33 12.76 9.18 -25.92
N ALA A 34 12.62 8.17 -26.78
CA ALA A 34 11.88 6.94 -26.46
C ALA A 34 12.66 6.05 -25.49
N GLU A 35 13.99 5.97 -25.64
CA GLU A 35 14.86 5.18 -24.77
C GLU A 35 14.93 5.79 -23.35
N SER A 36 15.04 7.12 -23.25
CA SER A 36 15.01 7.81 -21.96
C SER A 36 13.64 7.74 -21.28
N ALA A 37 12.54 7.78 -22.05
CA ALA A 37 11.19 7.59 -21.53
C ALA A 37 11.01 6.18 -20.96
N ASN A 38 11.52 5.14 -21.63
CA ASN A 38 11.43 3.77 -21.13
C ASN A 38 12.26 3.57 -19.84
N LEU A 39 13.50 4.07 -19.81
CA LEU A 39 14.32 4.04 -18.59
C LEU A 39 13.64 4.76 -17.41
N THR A 40 13.02 5.91 -17.67
CA THR A 40 12.31 6.66 -16.62
C THR A 40 11.06 5.90 -16.13
N ALA A 41 10.32 5.28 -17.04
CA ALA A 41 9.17 4.45 -16.71
C ALA A 41 9.57 3.24 -15.83
N HIS A 42 10.68 2.57 -16.16
CA HIS A 42 11.27 1.49 -15.36
C HIS A 42 11.61 1.95 -13.94
N VAL A 43 12.28 3.10 -13.80
CA VAL A 43 12.64 3.65 -12.49
C VAL A 43 11.38 3.89 -11.67
N ILE A 44 10.34 4.53 -12.23
CA ILE A 44 9.08 4.77 -11.53
C ILE A 44 8.44 3.46 -11.09
N ALA A 45 8.44 2.45 -11.94
CA ALA A 45 7.83 1.17 -11.62
C ALA A 45 8.58 0.42 -10.51
N ILE A 46 9.93 0.48 -10.47
CA ILE A 46 10.74 -0.01 -9.35
C ILE A 46 10.34 0.71 -8.05
N PHE A 47 10.20 2.04 -8.08
CA PHE A 47 9.76 2.80 -6.91
C PHE A 47 8.33 2.45 -6.48
N GLY A 48 7.45 2.12 -7.43
CA GLY A 48 6.10 1.62 -7.15
C GLY A 48 6.11 0.30 -6.38
N VAL A 49 6.94 -0.67 -6.82
CA VAL A 49 7.16 -1.94 -6.10
C VAL A 49 7.76 -1.68 -4.72
N ALA A 50 8.82 -0.88 -4.63
CA ALA A 50 9.49 -0.57 -3.37
C ALA A 50 8.52 0.06 -2.36
N LEU A 51 7.69 1.00 -2.79
CA LEU A 51 6.69 1.64 -1.94
C LEU A 51 5.64 0.63 -1.45
N ALA A 52 5.18 -0.28 -2.31
CA ALA A 52 4.26 -1.35 -1.94
C ALA A 52 4.86 -2.29 -0.88
N VAL A 53 6.12 -2.68 -1.04
CA VAL A 53 6.84 -3.56 -0.09
C VAL A 53 7.04 -2.88 1.26
N ILE A 54 7.51 -1.62 1.25
CA ILE A 54 7.70 -0.82 2.47
C ILE A 54 6.37 -0.69 3.22
N TRP A 55 5.28 -0.42 2.48
CA TRP A 55 3.97 -0.30 3.09
C TRP A 55 3.49 -1.61 3.72
N LEU A 56 3.68 -2.74 3.03
CA LEU A 56 3.32 -4.05 3.53
C LEU A 56 4.09 -4.38 4.83
N TYR A 57 5.38 -4.04 4.88
CA TYR A 57 6.19 -4.18 6.09
C TYR A 57 5.70 -3.30 7.25
N VAL A 58 5.47 -2.01 7.00
CA VAL A 58 4.97 -1.06 8.01
C VAL A 58 3.58 -1.46 8.50
N GLY A 59 2.70 -1.87 7.58
CA GLY A 59 1.36 -2.38 7.88
C GLY A 59 1.40 -3.62 8.78
N HIS A 60 2.27 -4.58 8.45
CA HIS A 60 2.48 -5.78 9.26
C HIS A 60 2.95 -5.43 10.68
N ARG A 61 3.97 -4.59 10.80
CA ARG A 61 4.52 -4.17 12.09
C ARG A 61 3.48 -3.44 12.95
N GLN A 62 2.67 -2.58 12.34
CA GLN A 62 1.65 -1.79 13.03
C GLN A 62 0.51 -2.68 13.56
N ILE A 63 0.06 -3.66 12.77
CA ILE A 63 -0.95 -4.62 13.22
C ILE A 63 -0.42 -5.39 14.42
N ARG A 64 0.82 -5.91 14.34
CA ARG A 64 1.43 -6.67 15.43
C ARG A 64 1.57 -5.84 16.71
N TYR A 65 1.95 -4.56 16.59
CA TYR A 65 2.03 -3.64 17.72
C TYR A 65 0.67 -3.38 18.35
N THR A 66 -0.35 -3.11 17.52
CA THR A 66 -1.71 -2.79 17.99
C THR A 66 -2.36 -4.00 18.65
N ASP A 67 -2.17 -5.20 18.10
CA ASP A 67 -2.65 -6.45 18.70
C ASP A 67 -1.98 -6.71 20.05
N GLY A 68 -0.67 -6.43 20.18
CA GLY A 68 0.06 -6.53 21.45
C GLY A 68 -0.45 -5.55 22.51
N LEU A 69 -0.69 -4.29 22.11
CA LEU A 69 -1.23 -3.26 23.00
C LEU A 69 -2.66 -3.60 23.45
N ARG A 70 -3.51 -4.07 22.52
CA ARG A 70 -4.88 -4.51 22.80
C ARG A 70 -4.91 -5.63 23.83
N ARG A 71 -4.05 -6.65 23.69
CA ARG A 71 -3.97 -7.75 24.67
C ARG A 71 -3.60 -7.25 26.07
N ARG A 72 -2.64 -6.31 26.16
CA ARG A 72 -2.23 -5.70 27.44
C ARG A 72 -3.32 -4.84 28.07
N LEU A 73 -4.09 -4.11 27.25
CA LEU A 73 -5.21 -3.28 27.69
C LEU A 73 -6.36 -4.12 28.25
N VAL A 74 -6.76 -5.17 27.53
CA VAL A 74 -7.81 -6.11 27.98
C VAL A 74 -7.42 -6.78 29.31
N ALA A 75 -6.14 -7.11 29.50
CA ALA A 75 -5.67 -7.70 30.74
C ALA A 75 -5.66 -6.74 31.94
N LYS A 76 -5.65 -5.42 31.71
CA LYS A 76 -5.57 -4.40 32.78
C LYS A 76 -6.88 -3.66 33.07
N VAL A 77 -7.84 -3.68 32.14
CA VAL A 77 -9.09 -2.93 32.25
C VAL A 77 -10.27 -3.82 31.84
N PRO A 78 -10.96 -4.45 32.81
CA PRO A 78 -12.06 -5.39 32.52
C PRO A 78 -13.27 -4.71 31.86
N ASP A 79 -13.60 -3.47 32.22
CA ASP A 79 -14.69 -2.70 31.58
C ASP A 79 -14.47 -2.48 30.07
N PHE A 80 -13.20 -2.46 29.65
CA PHE A 80 -12.83 -2.35 28.25
C PHE A 80 -13.13 -3.65 27.49
N ALA A 81 -13.12 -4.79 28.16
CA ALA A 81 -13.46 -6.09 27.56
C ALA A 81 -14.96 -6.19 27.28
N GLU A 82 -15.81 -5.74 28.21
CA GLU A 82 -17.26 -5.72 28.03
C GLU A 82 -17.69 -4.79 26.89
N THR A 83 -17.13 -3.58 26.85
CA THR A 83 -17.38 -2.62 25.77
C THR A 83 -16.92 -3.16 24.41
N GLN A 84 -15.77 -3.84 24.38
CA GLN A 84 -15.26 -4.43 23.15
C GLN A 84 -16.10 -5.61 22.68
N ALA A 85 -16.66 -6.42 23.58
CA ALA A 85 -17.58 -7.50 23.25
C ALA A 85 -18.91 -6.97 22.69
N ALA A 86 -19.44 -5.88 23.26
CA ALA A 86 -20.66 -5.23 22.80
C ALA A 86 -20.53 -4.57 21.41
N VAL A 87 -19.34 -4.05 21.08
CA VAL A 87 -19.06 -3.37 19.79
C VAL A 87 -18.36 -4.29 18.78
N HIS A 88 -18.17 -5.59 19.11
CA HIS A 88 -17.47 -6.51 18.22
C HIS A 88 -18.32 -6.84 17.00
N ILE A 89 -18.11 -6.11 15.90
CA ILE A 89 -18.69 -6.45 14.60
C ILE A 89 -17.98 -7.69 14.06
N ARG A 90 -18.69 -8.81 13.98
CA ARG A 90 -18.23 -10.04 13.31
C ARG A 90 -18.01 -9.74 11.83
N GLY A 91 -16.75 -9.73 11.39
CA GLY A 91 -16.40 -9.53 10.00
C GLY A 91 -14.89 -9.70 9.76
N PRO A 92 -14.47 -9.80 8.49
CA PRO A 92 -13.06 -9.80 8.15
C PRO A 92 -12.42 -8.53 8.71
N LYS A 93 -11.25 -8.67 9.34
CA LYS A 93 -10.52 -7.53 9.87
C LYS A 93 -10.15 -6.61 8.71
N ALA A 94 -10.92 -5.54 8.48
CA ALA A 94 -10.65 -4.57 7.41
C ALA A 94 -9.21 -4.04 7.45
N ALA A 95 -8.62 -3.95 8.66
CA ALA A 95 -7.21 -3.63 8.86
C ALA A 95 -6.24 -4.58 8.13
N VAL A 96 -6.54 -5.88 8.07
CA VAL A 96 -5.73 -6.88 7.36
C VAL A 96 -5.85 -6.67 5.85
N PHE A 97 -7.07 -6.52 5.33
CA PHE A 97 -7.27 -6.24 3.90
C PHE A 97 -6.52 -4.96 3.46
N ILE A 98 -6.63 -3.90 4.25
CA ILE A 98 -5.97 -2.62 3.97
C ILE A 98 -4.45 -2.72 4.07
N ALA A 99 -3.92 -3.50 5.02
CA ALA A 99 -2.48 -3.60 5.24
C ALA A 99 -1.76 -4.57 4.29
N TYR A 100 -2.46 -5.56 3.73
CA TYR A 100 -1.84 -6.61 2.91
C TYR A 100 -2.40 -6.68 1.50
N THR A 101 -3.73 -6.70 1.33
CA THR A 101 -4.35 -6.91 0.02
C THR A 101 -4.12 -5.73 -0.91
N ILE A 102 -4.38 -4.51 -0.44
CA ILE A 102 -4.21 -3.30 -1.25
C ILE A 102 -2.75 -3.12 -1.70
N PRO A 103 -1.74 -3.19 -0.80
CA PRO A 103 -0.35 -3.06 -1.20
C PRO A 103 0.14 -4.22 -2.06
N ALA A 104 -0.33 -5.45 -1.83
CA ALA A 104 0.03 -6.59 -2.68
C ALA A 104 -0.49 -6.41 -4.11
N LEU A 105 -1.75 -5.97 -4.28
CA LEU A 105 -2.31 -5.68 -5.60
C LEU A 105 -1.55 -4.55 -6.31
N ALA A 106 -1.21 -3.48 -5.59
CA ALA A 106 -0.39 -2.41 -6.14
C ALA A 106 1.01 -2.91 -6.53
N GLY A 107 1.64 -3.74 -5.70
CA GLY A 107 2.93 -4.36 -6.02
C GLY A 107 2.88 -5.24 -7.25
N VAL A 108 1.84 -6.09 -7.38
CA VAL A 108 1.62 -6.93 -8.56
C VAL A 108 1.45 -6.07 -9.81
N LEU A 109 0.67 -4.99 -9.73
CA LEU A 109 0.52 -4.04 -10.85
C LEU A 109 1.88 -3.51 -11.31
N TRP A 110 2.73 -3.03 -10.39
CA TRP A 110 4.04 -2.49 -10.76
C TRP A 110 5.01 -3.54 -11.30
N VAL A 111 4.97 -4.77 -10.77
CA VAL A 111 5.76 -5.88 -11.31
C VAL A 111 5.32 -6.22 -12.74
N LEU A 112 4.01 -6.22 -13.01
CA LEU A 112 3.49 -6.43 -14.37
C LEU A 112 3.91 -5.30 -15.30
N LEU A 113 3.86 -4.05 -14.84
CA LEU A 113 4.32 -2.91 -15.63
C LEU A 113 5.82 -3.03 -15.96
N LEU A 114 6.65 -3.43 -15.00
CA LEU A 114 8.08 -3.71 -15.23
C LEU A 114 8.35 -4.83 -16.22
N ALA A 115 7.48 -5.85 -16.26
CA ALA A 115 7.66 -6.97 -17.19
C ALA A 115 7.28 -6.63 -18.64
N VAL A 116 6.50 -5.55 -18.83
CA VAL A 116 5.96 -5.14 -20.13
C VAL A 116 6.66 -3.89 -20.69
N SER A 117 7.24 -3.05 -19.83
CA SER A 117 8.10 -1.92 -20.21
C SER A 117 9.46 -2.37 -20.72
#